data_AF-A0A931VHG7-F1
#
_entry.id   AF-A0A931VHG7-F1
#
_cell.length_a   1.000
_cell.length_b   1.000
_cell.length_c   1.000
_cell.angle_alpha   90.00
_cell.angle_beta   90.00
_cell.angle_gamma   90.00
#
_symmetry.space_group_name_H-M   'P 1'
#
loop_
_entity.id
_entity.type
_entity.pdbx_description
1 polymer ?
#
loop_
_entity_poly.entity_id
_entity_poly.type
_entity_poly.pdbx_seq_one_letter_code
_entity_poly.pdbx_strand_id
1 'polypeptide(L)'
;MAKKLSKFNFEVNIFQPGKFLVGMDIGTGFVKVVVLKQATDALRLAGIGQARVSKEPVKTGGKLEDPTEEAITRAVADCKVKLRKVHTNFAKPSLTTRNVLLPQMPQEELRESVKWAVERDLPFPVDEAVFDYLIGSEVIRTGVRNREITVVAAKAEDVQTYAGHLGMERG
;
A
#
# COMPACT_ATOMS: atom_id res chain seq x y z
N MET A 1 9.45 -19.02 -10.22
CA MET A 1 8.06 -18.70 -10.58
C MET A 1 7.65 -17.41 -9.89
N ALA A 2 7.62 -16.30 -10.64
CA ALA A 2 7.23 -14.99 -10.11
C ALA A 2 5.69 -14.92 -9.97
N LYS A 3 5.18 -14.87 -8.73
CA LYS A 3 3.75 -14.60 -8.49
C LYS A 3 3.46 -13.17 -8.97
N LYS A 4 2.58 -13.10 -9.98
CA LYS A 4 2.05 -11.90 -10.65
C LYS A 4 1.55 -10.88 -9.60
N LEU A 5 2.36 -9.86 -9.27
CA LEU A 5 1.93 -8.68 -8.52
C LEU A 5 1.13 -7.79 -9.47
N SER A 6 -0.14 -8.13 -9.63
CA SER A 6 -1.01 -7.62 -10.68
C SER A 6 -2.44 -7.77 -10.20
N LYS A 7 -2.83 -6.93 -9.24
CA LYS A 7 -4.20 -6.60 -8.85
C LYS A 7 -4.12 -5.65 -7.65
N PHE A 8 -4.08 -4.36 -7.89
CA PHE A 8 -4.72 -3.44 -6.94
C PHE A 8 -6.04 -3.03 -7.61
N ASN A 9 -7.14 -3.33 -6.93
CA ASN A 9 -8.49 -2.94 -7.29
C ASN A 9 -8.88 -1.86 -6.28
N PHE A 10 -9.27 -0.67 -6.72
CA PHE A 10 -9.75 0.38 -5.79
C PHE A 10 -11.11 0.04 -5.16
N GLU A 11 -11.86 -0.92 -5.72
CA GLU A 11 -13.11 -1.45 -5.16
C GLU A 11 -12.88 -2.63 -4.20
N VAL A 12 -12.01 -2.48 -3.19
CA VAL A 12 -12.00 -3.44 -2.09
C VAL A 12 -13.07 -3.03 -1.08
N ASN A 13 -14.20 -3.74 -1.06
CA ASN A 13 -15.12 -3.65 0.08
C ASN A 13 -14.47 -4.33 1.30
N ILE A 14 -13.70 -3.52 2.04
CA ILE A 14 -13.00 -3.93 3.25
C ILE A 14 -13.96 -4.04 4.45
N PHE A 15 -15.07 -3.30 4.44
CA PHE A 15 -16.03 -3.19 5.55
C PHE A 15 -17.09 -4.32 5.55
N GLN A 16 -16.64 -5.54 5.80
CA GLN A 16 -17.53 -6.72 5.81
C GLN A 16 -18.12 -6.97 7.21
N PRO A 17 -19.45 -7.09 7.37
CA PRO A 17 -20.08 -7.36 8.66
C PRO A 17 -19.49 -8.57 9.38
N GLY A 18 -19.25 -8.42 10.68
CA GLY A 18 -18.70 -9.49 11.53
C GLY A 18 -17.19 -9.71 11.38
N LYS A 19 -16.50 -9.00 10.47
CA LYS A 19 -15.03 -9.03 10.36
C LYS A 19 -14.40 -7.85 11.08
N PHE A 20 -13.19 -8.10 11.59
CA PHE A 20 -12.31 -7.03 12.08
C PHE A 20 -11.57 -6.40 10.91
N LEU A 21 -11.50 -5.07 10.94
CA LEU A 21 -10.67 -4.26 10.07
C LEU A 21 -9.48 -3.75 10.87
N VAL A 22 -8.28 -3.94 10.35
CA VAL A 22 -7.07 -3.44 11.00
C VAL A 22 -6.42 -2.45 10.05
N GLY A 23 -6.39 -1.19 10.45
CA GLY A 23 -5.61 -0.14 9.81
C GLY A 23 -4.28 0.03 10.56
N MET A 24 -3.17 0.07 9.84
CA MET A 24 -1.86 0.37 10.39
C MET A 24 -1.22 1.52 9.62
N ASP A 25 -0.62 2.43 10.36
CA ASP A 25 0.18 3.54 9.83
C ASP A 25 1.59 3.40 10.40
N ILE A 26 2.57 3.20 9.52
CA ILE A 26 3.97 3.02 9.88
C ILE A 26 4.72 4.29 9.51
N GLY A 27 4.77 5.22 10.46
CA GLY A 27 5.54 6.45 10.34
C GLY A 27 6.95 6.31 10.88
N THR A 28 7.82 7.27 10.54
CA THR A 28 9.21 7.31 11.04
C THR A 28 9.32 7.58 12.54
N GLY A 29 8.29 8.16 13.16
CA GLY A 29 8.26 8.43 14.60
C GLY A 29 7.40 7.44 15.40
N PHE A 30 6.32 6.94 14.80
CA PHE A 30 5.35 6.09 15.48
C PHE A 30 4.72 5.09 14.53
N VAL A 31 4.47 3.89 15.05
CA VAL A 31 3.51 2.94 14.49
C VAL A 31 2.19 3.14 15.20
N LYS A 32 1.10 3.26 14.43
CA LYS A 32 -0.27 3.37 14.95
C LYS A 32 -1.10 2.23 14.37
N VAL A 33 -1.94 1.64 15.21
CA VAL A 33 -2.86 0.57 14.81
C VAL A 33 -4.25 0.92 15.30
N VAL A 34 -5.23 0.79 14.41
CA VAL A 34 -6.65 0.94 14.71
C VAL A 34 -7.36 -0.33 14.29
N VAL A 35 -8.11 -0.91 15.21
CA VAL A 35 -8.94 -2.09 14.96
C VAL A 35 -10.39 -1.67 15.03
N LEU A 36 -11.09 -1.82 13.91
CA LEU A 36 -12.53 -1.61 13.81
C LEU A 36 -13.25 -2.95 13.70
N LYS A 37 -14.49 -3.01 14.18
CA LYS A 37 -15.41 -4.10 13.92
C LYS A 37 -16.62 -3.54 13.19
N GLN A 38 -16.90 -4.06 12.01
CA GLN A 38 -18.13 -3.73 11.28
C GLN A 38 -19.31 -4.44 11.96
N ALA A 39 -20.15 -3.68 12.65
CA ALA A 39 -21.49 -4.09 13.03
C ALA A 39 -22.44 -3.92 11.83
N THR A 40 -23.66 -4.43 11.95
CA THR A 40 -24.67 -4.39 10.89
C THR A 40 -24.97 -2.97 10.39
N ASP A 41 -24.86 -1.98 11.27
CA ASP A 41 -25.26 -0.58 11.05
C ASP A 41 -24.13 0.44 11.29
N ALA A 42 -23.03 0.04 11.94
CA ALA A 42 -22.00 0.96 12.37
C ALA A 42 -20.60 0.34 12.43
N LEU A 43 -19.58 1.20 12.33
CA LEU A 43 -18.21 0.86 12.67
C LEU A 43 -17.98 1.10 14.16
N ARG A 44 -17.44 0.11 14.87
CA ARG A 44 -17.08 0.22 16.28
C ARG A 44 -15.57 0.08 16.46
N LEU A 45 -14.98 0.96 17.27
CA LEU A 45 -13.60 0.83 17.70
C LEU A 45 -13.47 -0.40 18.60
N ALA A 46 -12.67 -1.36 18.19
CA ALA A 46 -12.39 -2.59 18.94
C ALA A 46 -11.01 -2.57 19.62
N GLY A 47 -10.09 -1.75 19.13
CA GLY A 47 -8.75 -1.62 19.71
C GLY A 47 -7.97 -0.47 19.08
N ILE A 48 -7.05 0.07 19.86
CA ILE A 48 -6.06 1.05 19.42
C ILE A 48 -4.71 0.67 20.02
N GLY A 49 -3.65 0.92 19.28
CA GLY A 49 -2.29 0.72 19.78
C GLY A 49 -1.33 1.69 19.12
N GLN A 50 -0.30 2.08 19.86
CA GLN A 50 0.69 3.02 19.38
C GLN A 50 2.03 2.74 20.02
N ALA A 51 3.08 2.70 19.21
CA ALA A 51 4.45 2.58 19.70
C ALA A 51 5.35 3.58 18.99
N ARG A 52 6.31 4.12 19.74
CA ARG A 52 7.35 4.98 19.16
C ARG A 52 8.37 4.12 18.42
N VAL A 53 8.75 4.55 17.23
CA VAL A 53 9.88 3.96 16.48
C VAL A 53 11.16 4.56 17.04
N SER A 54 12.08 3.70 17.49
CA SER A 54 13.39 4.15 17.97
C SER A 54 14.17 4.80 16.83
N LYS A 55 14.97 5.83 17.14
CA LYS A 55 15.95 6.37 16.19
C LYS A 55 17.24 5.55 16.16
N GLU A 56 17.49 4.80 17.22
CA GLU A 56 18.63 3.91 17.35
C GLU A 56 18.23 2.50 16.92
N PRO A 57 19.07 1.80 16.14
CA PRO A 57 18.83 0.41 15.78
C PRO A 57 18.72 -0.48 17.02
N VAL A 58 17.94 -1.56 16.90
CA VAL A 58 17.78 -2.54 17.98
C VAL A 58 18.91 -3.55 17.91
N LYS A 59 19.53 -3.90 19.04
CA LYS A 59 20.59 -4.91 19.08
C LYS A 59 20.01 -6.27 19.47
N THR A 60 19.79 -7.14 18.49
CA THR A 60 19.28 -8.51 18.69
C THR A 60 20.37 -9.51 18.31
N GLY A 61 20.74 -10.43 19.22
CA GLY A 61 21.69 -11.51 18.91
C GLY A 61 23.06 -11.03 18.39
N GLY A 62 23.47 -9.80 18.70
CA GLY A 62 24.73 -9.20 18.24
C GLY A 62 24.65 -8.45 16.91
N LYS A 63 23.50 -8.43 16.23
CA LYS A 63 23.26 -7.63 15.02
C LYS A 63 22.41 -6.39 15.33
N LEU A 64 22.62 -5.33 14.55
CA LEU A 64 21.78 -4.15 14.56
C LEU A 64 20.62 -4.38 13.56
N GLU A 65 19.40 -4.27 14.06
CA GLU A 65 18.16 -4.50 13.31
C GLU A 65 17.32 -3.21 13.25
N ASP A 66 16.43 -3.15 12.25
CA ASP A 66 15.51 -2.03 12.08
C ASP A 66 14.53 -1.96 13.27
N PRO A 67 14.39 -0.81 13.96
CA PRO A 67 13.51 -0.67 15.11
C PRO A 67 12.01 -0.73 14.78
N THR A 68 11.65 -0.74 13.50
CA THR A 68 10.26 -0.75 13.02
C THR A 68 9.51 -2.00 13.47
N GLU A 69 10.14 -3.18 13.42
CA GLU A 69 9.49 -4.46 13.75
C GLU A 69 9.12 -4.56 15.24
N GLU A 70 10.00 -4.07 16.11
CA GLU A 70 9.73 -3.97 17.54
C GLU A 70 8.58 -3.01 17.81
N ALA A 71 8.56 -1.85 17.15
CA ALA A 71 7.48 -0.87 17.29
C ALA A 71 6.15 -1.44 16.80
N ILE A 72 6.12 -2.16 15.67
CA ILE A 72 4.93 -2.86 15.18
C ILE A 72 4.44 -3.85 16.22
N THR A 73 5.33 -4.69 16.75
CA THR A 73 5.00 -5.69 17.77
C THR A 73 4.37 -5.07 19.01
N ARG A 74 4.94 -3.97 19.52
CA ARG A 74 4.41 -3.23 20.67
C ARG A 74 3.04 -2.61 20.39
N ALA A 75 2.87 -1.93 19.25
CA ALA A 75 1.61 -1.31 18.88
C ALA A 75 0.48 -2.35 18.67
N VAL A 76 0.82 -3.53 18.13
CA VAL A 76 -0.14 -4.63 17.99
C VAL A 76 -0.51 -5.24 19.34
N ALA A 77 0.44 -5.37 20.28
CA ALA A 77 0.16 -5.87 21.62
C ALA A 77 -0.82 -4.97 22.39
N ASP A 78 -0.68 -3.65 22.26
CA ASP A 78 -1.56 -2.66 22.90
C ASP A 78 -3.02 -2.75 22.43
N CYS A 79 -3.24 -3.23 21.19
CA CYS A 79 -4.59 -3.41 20.66
C CYS A 79 -5.39 -4.49 21.40
N LYS A 80 -4.73 -5.44 22.08
CA LYS A 80 -5.36 -6.58 22.81
C LYS A 80 -6.31 -7.44 21.95
N VAL A 81 -6.16 -7.40 20.62
CA VAL A 81 -6.96 -8.16 19.65
C VAL A 81 -6.01 -8.96 18.76
N LYS A 82 -6.36 -10.22 18.46
CA LYS A 82 -5.60 -11.04 17.51
C LYS A 82 -5.78 -10.50 16.09
N LEU A 83 -4.73 -9.95 15.51
CA LEU A 83 -4.71 -9.41 14.16
C LEU A 83 -4.25 -10.50 13.18
N ARG A 84 -4.89 -10.61 12.01
CA ARG A 84 -4.54 -11.59 10.96
C ARG A 84 -4.24 -10.96 9.61
N LYS A 85 -4.93 -9.87 9.29
CA LYS A 85 -4.76 -9.10 8.07
C LYS A 85 -4.75 -7.63 8.45
N VAL A 86 -3.87 -6.87 7.83
CA VAL A 86 -3.72 -5.44 8.06
C VAL A 86 -3.78 -4.71 6.73
N HIS A 87 -4.50 -3.60 6.73
CA HIS A 87 -4.47 -2.58 5.69
C HIS A 87 -3.51 -1.50 6.15
N THR A 88 -2.53 -1.17 5.31
CA THR A 88 -1.52 -0.18 5.64
C THR A 88 -1.25 0.71 4.44
N ASN A 89 -0.61 1.86 4.70
CA ASN A 89 -0.13 2.73 3.63
C ASN A 89 1.33 2.42 3.30
N PHE A 90 1.74 2.72 2.07
CA PHE A 90 3.14 2.66 1.66
C PHE A 90 3.61 4.08 1.35
N ALA A 91 4.13 4.79 2.35
CA ALA A 91 4.66 6.15 2.21
C ALA A 91 6.20 6.14 2.27
N LYS A 92 6.84 5.77 1.17
CA LYS A 92 8.31 5.72 1.04
C LYS A 92 8.80 6.66 -0.06
N PRO A 93 10.05 7.19 0.05
CA PRO A 93 10.62 8.07 -0.97
C PRO A 93 10.66 7.49 -2.39
N SER A 94 10.63 6.16 -2.52
CA SER A 94 10.61 5.48 -3.81
C SER A 94 9.22 5.43 -4.46
N LEU A 95 8.17 5.84 -3.76
CA LEU A 95 6.84 5.99 -4.34
C LEU A 95 6.83 7.18 -5.30
N THR A 96 6.56 6.91 -6.57
CA THR A 96 6.46 7.88 -7.65
C THR A 96 5.02 8.02 -8.09
N THR A 97 4.54 9.25 -8.27
CA THR A 97 3.22 9.55 -8.83
C THR A 97 3.37 10.32 -10.14
N ARG A 98 2.62 9.93 -11.17
CA ARG A 98 2.61 10.57 -12.50
C ARG A 98 1.19 10.67 -13.04
N ASN A 99 0.85 11.83 -13.61
CA ASN A 99 -0.38 11.99 -14.36
C ASN A 99 -0.09 11.85 -15.85
N VAL A 100 -0.80 10.97 -16.52
CA VAL A 100 -0.72 10.77 -17.97
C VAL A 100 -2.10 10.97 -18.60
N LEU A 101 -2.11 11.36 -19.86
CA LEU A 101 -3.34 11.50 -20.63
C LEU A 101 -3.37 10.40 -21.69
N LEU A 102 -4.35 9.50 -21.60
CA LEU A 102 -4.51 8.38 -22.51
C LEU A 102 -5.85 8.46 -23.24
N PRO A 103 -5.93 8.01 -24.51
CA PRO A 103 -7.20 7.91 -25.21
C PRO A 103 -8.15 6.94 -24.48
N GLN A 104 -9.45 7.16 -24.62
CA GLN A 104 -10.44 6.24 -24.06
C GLN A 104 -10.31 4.86 -24.75
N MET A 105 -10.18 3.81 -23.94
CA MET A 105 -9.97 2.44 -24.41
C MET A 105 -10.51 1.40 -23.40
N PRO A 106 -10.66 0.12 -23.78
CA PRO A 106 -11.06 -0.95 -22.87
C PRO A 106 -10.11 -1.08 -21.67
N GLN A 107 -10.64 -1.54 -20.53
CA GLN A 107 -9.88 -1.64 -19.28
C GLN A 107 -8.72 -2.65 -19.39
N GLU A 108 -8.89 -3.68 -20.22
CA GLU A 108 -7.88 -4.70 -20.49
C GLU A 108 -6.64 -4.11 -21.17
N GLU A 109 -6.82 -3.12 -22.04
CA GLU A 109 -5.75 -2.46 -22.81
C GLU A 109 -5.11 -1.28 -22.06
N LEU A 110 -5.88 -0.66 -21.16
CA LEU A 110 -5.46 0.53 -20.43
C LEU A 110 -4.19 0.28 -19.62
N ARG A 111 -4.06 -0.89 -18.98
CA ARG A 111 -2.91 -1.18 -18.11
C ARG A 111 -1.60 -1.27 -18.88
N GLU A 112 -1.61 -1.83 -20.07
CA GLU A 112 -0.42 -1.87 -20.93
C GLU A 112 -0.08 -0.47 -21.43
N SER A 113 -1.10 0.30 -21.83
CA SER A 113 -0.92 1.68 -22.28
C SER A 113 -0.35 2.58 -21.18
N VAL A 114 -0.81 2.42 -19.93
CA VAL A 114 -0.25 3.08 -18.76
C VAL A 114 1.21 2.69 -18.56
N LYS A 115 1.54 1.38 -18.64
CA LYS A 115 2.92 0.90 -18.50
C LYS A 115 3.85 1.58 -19.50
N TRP A 116 3.46 1.62 -20.78
CA TRP A 116 4.22 2.28 -21.84
C TRP A 116 4.37 3.79 -21.62
N ALA A 117 3.30 4.45 -21.17
CA ALA A 117 3.29 5.90 -20.96
C ALA A 117 4.25 6.33 -19.84
N VAL A 118 4.41 5.52 -18.79
CA VAL A 118 5.26 5.88 -17.64
C VAL A 118 6.68 5.32 -17.70
N GLU A 119 7.00 4.46 -18.67
CA GLU A 119 8.30 3.77 -18.75
C GLU A 119 9.50 4.72 -18.75
N ARG A 120 9.39 5.87 -19.42
CA ARG A 120 10.48 6.86 -19.51
C ARG A 120 10.54 7.83 -18.32
N ASP A 121 9.49 7.87 -17.51
CA ASP A 121 9.28 8.87 -16.47
C ASP A 121 9.54 8.35 -15.05
N LEU A 122 9.68 7.02 -14.92
CA LEU A 122 10.06 6.38 -13.66
C LEU A 122 11.58 6.47 -13.45
N PRO A 123 12.06 6.72 -12.22
CA PRO A 123 13.49 6.74 -11.90
C PRO A 123 14.11 5.33 -11.82
N PHE A 124 13.40 4.31 -12.32
CA PHE A 124 13.79 2.91 -12.32
C PHE A 124 13.06 2.16 -13.45
N PRO A 125 13.58 0.99 -13.88
CA PRO A 125 12.93 0.20 -14.92
C PRO A 125 11.49 -0.16 -14.57
N VAL A 126 10.57 0.00 -15.52
CA VAL A 126 9.15 -0.31 -15.30
C VAL A 126 8.92 -1.80 -14.97
N ASP A 127 9.81 -2.69 -15.39
CA ASP A 127 9.76 -4.12 -15.05
C ASP A 127 10.12 -4.42 -13.59
N GLU A 128 10.82 -3.51 -12.91
CA GLU A 128 11.09 -3.57 -11.47
C GLU A 128 9.98 -2.89 -10.65
N ALA A 129 9.02 -2.26 -11.31
CA ALA A 129 7.95 -1.50 -10.67
C ALA A 129 6.75 -2.39 -10.32
N VAL A 130 6.22 -2.20 -9.12
CA VAL A 130 4.80 -2.42 -8.86
C VAL A 130 4.08 -1.10 -9.05
N PHE A 131 3.01 -1.12 -9.84
CA PHE A 131 2.24 0.09 -10.11
C PHE A 131 0.75 -0.20 -10.18
N ASP A 132 -0.02 0.85 -9.91
CA ASP A 132 -1.45 0.91 -10.14
C ASP A 132 -1.85 2.31 -10.59
N TYR A 133 -3.11 2.50 -10.98
CA TYR A 133 -3.58 3.78 -11.50
C TYR A 133 -5.03 4.08 -11.13
N LEU A 134 -5.33 5.38 -11.08
CA LEU A 134 -6.68 5.93 -10.93
C LEU A 134 -7.13 6.53 -12.26
N ILE A 135 -8.33 6.14 -12.70
CA ILE A 135 -8.98 6.74 -13.87
C ILE A 135 -9.71 7.99 -13.40
N GLY A 136 -9.26 9.14 -13.87
CA GLY A 136 -9.84 10.44 -13.60
C GLY A 136 -10.88 10.87 -14.64
N SER A 137 -10.98 12.18 -14.76
CA SER A 137 -11.96 12.85 -15.61
C SER A 137 -11.70 12.62 -17.10
N GLU A 138 -12.77 12.73 -17.88
CA GLU A 138 -12.67 12.76 -19.33
C GLU A 138 -12.23 14.16 -19.81
N VAL A 139 -11.31 14.19 -20.77
CA VAL A 139 -10.78 15.42 -21.37
C VAL A 139 -10.85 15.28 -22.88
N ILE A 140 -11.51 16.23 -23.55
CA ILE A 140 -11.50 16.29 -25.01
C ILE A 140 -10.29 17.09 -25.45
N ARG A 141 -9.35 16.44 -26.13
CA ARG A 141 -8.16 17.07 -26.69
C ARG A 141 -8.05 16.70 -28.16
N THR A 142 -7.90 17.71 -29.02
CA THR A 142 -7.80 17.55 -30.48
C THR A 142 -8.92 16.66 -31.07
N GLY A 143 -10.15 16.79 -30.58
CA GLY A 143 -11.30 15.99 -31.02
C GLY A 143 -11.34 14.54 -30.51
N VAL A 144 -10.33 14.11 -29.75
CA VAL A 144 -10.25 12.75 -29.16
C VAL A 144 -10.65 12.81 -27.69
N ARG A 145 -11.49 11.85 -27.28
CA ARG A 145 -11.82 11.63 -25.87
C ARG A 145 -10.65 10.95 -25.18
N ASN A 146 -10.07 11.64 -24.21
CA ASN A 146 -9.01 11.13 -23.38
C ASN A 146 -9.48 11.01 -21.93
N ARG A 147 -8.73 10.26 -21.13
CA ARG A 147 -8.87 10.16 -19.68
C ARG A 147 -7.58 10.63 -19.03
N GLU A 148 -7.73 11.44 -17.98
CA GLU A 148 -6.63 11.67 -17.05
C GLU A 148 -6.41 10.39 -16.24
N ILE A 149 -5.16 9.93 -16.17
CA ILE A 149 -4.78 8.73 -15.43
C ILE A 149 -3.70 9.10 -14.44
N THR A 150 -3.95 8.92 -13.14
CA THR A 150 -2.94 9.09 -12.10
C THR A 150 -2.32 7.75 -11.78
N VAL A 151 -1.06 7.59 -12.14
CA VAL A 151 -0.26 6.38 -11.93
C VAL A 151 0.53 6.53 -10.64
N VAL A 152 0.52 5.49 -9.82
CA VAL A 152 1.34 5.37 -8.61
C VAL A 152 2.22 4.13 -8.78
N ALA A 153 3.53 4.30 -8.66
CA ALA A 153 4.52 3.25 -8.85
C ALA A 153 5.57 3.25 -7.74
N ALA A 154 6.03 2.07 -7.36
CA ALA A 154 7.15 1.88 -6.44
C ALA A 154 8.01 0.71 -6.90
N LYS A 155 9.27 0.64 -6.48
CA LYS A 155 10.09 -0.54 -6.71
C LYS A 155 9.50 -1.74 -5.96
N ALA A 156 9.43 -2.89 -6.65
CA ALA A 156 8.92 -4.12 -6.06
C ALA A 156 9.73 -4.57 -4.84
N GLU A 157 11.04 -4.29 -4.82
CA GLU A 157 11.93 -4.56 -3.68
C GLU A 157 11.54 -3.76 -2.45
N ASP A 158 11.28 -2.45 -2.58
CA ASP A 158 10.91 -1.61 -1.45
C ASP A 158 9.57 -2.02 -0.83
N VAL A 159 8.60 -2.39 -1.68
CA VAL A 159 7.30 -2.90 -1.22
C VAL A 159 7.48 -4.25 -0.51
N GLN A 160 8.39 -5.11 -0.98
CA GLN A 160 8.69 -6.38 -0.34
C GLN A 160 9.39 -6.20 1.01
N THR A 161 10.39 -5.32 1.10
CA THR A 161 11.07 -4.98 2.36
C THR A 161 10.08 -4.43 3.37
N TYR A 162 9.21 -3.52 2.93
CA TYR A 162 8.15 -2.97 3.77
C TYR A 162 7.17 -4.06 4.27
N ALA A 163 6.75 -4.98 3.38
CA ALA A 163 5.90 -6.10 3.76
C ALA A 163 6.60 -7.09 4.72
N GLY A 164 7.93 -7.20 4.61
CA GLY A 164 8.78 -7.99 5.50
C GLY A 164 8.65 -7.57 6.97
N HIS A 165 8.64 -6.27 7.25
CA HIS A 165 8.46 -5.75 8.61
C HIS A 165 7.11 -6.12 9.26
N LEU A 166 6.11 -6.47 8.45
CA LEU A 166 4.80 -6.90 8.93
C LEU A 166 4.75 -8.39 9.29
N GLY A 167 5.85 -9.13 9.10
CA GLY A 167 5.88 -10.60 9.27
C GLY A 167 5.01 -11.33 8.24
N MET A 168 4.67 -10.67 7.12
CA MET A 168 3.90 -11.29 6.04
C MET A 168 4.83 -12.16 5.19
N GLU A 169 5.11 -13.37 5.65
CA GLU A 169 5.64 -14.40 4.76
C GLU A 169 4.56 -14.86 3.78
N ARG A 170 4.96 -15.09 2.52
CA ARG A 170 4.08 -15.37 1.38
C ARG A 170 3.13 -16.54 1.67
N GLY A 171 1.83 -16.25 1.81
CA GLY A 171 0.76 -17.21 1.52
C GLY A 171 0.66 -17.50 0.02
#